data_AF-A0A420CMK8-F1
#
_entry.id   AF-A0A420CMK8-F1
#
_cell.length_a   1.000
_cell.length_b   1.000
_cell.length_c   1.000
_cell.angle_alpha   90.00
_cell.angle_beta   90.00
_cell.angle_gamma   90.00
#
_symmetry.space_group_name_H-M   'P 1'
#
loop_
_entity.id
_entity.type
_entity.pdbx_description
1 polymer ?
#
loop_
_entity_poly.entity_id
_entity_poly.type
_entity_poly.pdbx_seq_one_letter_code
_entity_poly.pdbx_strand_id
1 'polypeptide(L)'
;MKTLQNHILIYDKDCPMCNVYSKGFIKSGMLDENGREAFSEITSETKNKIDVHRSKNEIALIDTKNNRVIYGLESLLTIIGNSFPTLEKIARIRPFHWFFQRLYKFVSYNRKQIIPSKKDLTKDNCVPDFNLKYRLFYLAFVLLFSAYVLGFYNQRLFPDFKNNFGLEFFICCMQILWQSAFMGIYLKDRIWDYLGNMMTVSLLGTLLLIPALFFNFSQVFYFIYFGIVVFIMFLEHLRRCRILKFGIIPTISWMLFRITFGAILLYIVSNS
;
A
#
# COMPACT_ATOMS: atom_id res chain seq x y z
N MET A 1 -3.44 11.68 -26.02
CA MET A 1 -4.39 11.09 -25.04
C MET A 1 -5.72 11.81 -25.18
N LYS A 2 -6.86 11.10 -25.06
CA LYS A 2 -8.19 11.74 -25.12
C LYS A 2 -8.60 12.15 -23.71
N THR A 3 -8.93 13.42 -23.53
CA THR A 3 -9.39 13.97 -22.26
C THR A 3 -10.87 13.63 -22.06
N LEU A 4 -11.20 13.13 -20.88
CA LEU A 4 -12.58 12.89 -20.48
C LEU A 4 -13.17 14.22 -19.99
N GLN A 5 -14.08 14.78 -20.76
CA GLN A 5 -14.78 16.03 -20.45
C GLN A 5 -16.12 15.75 -19.77
N ASN A 6 -16.68 16.76 -19.08
CA ASN A 6 -17.99 16.69 -18.41
C ASN A 6 -18.04 15.61 -17.33
N HIS A 7 -16.91 15.35 -16.69
CA HIS A 7 -16.79 14.38 -15.61
C HIS A 7 -16.04 14.99 -14.44
N ILE A 8 -16.61 14.89 -13.24
CA ILE A 8 -16.01 15.40 -12.02
C ILE A 8 -15.70 14.24 -11.09
N LEU A 9 -14.42 14.01 -10.84
CA LEU A 9 -13.93 13.01 -9.89
C LEU A 9 -13.94 13.59 -8.48
N ILE A 10 -14.77 13.02 -7.60
CA ILE A 10 -14.79 13.37 -6.19
C ILE A 10 -13.69 12.59 -5.47
N TYR A 11 -12.80 13.33 -4.79
CA TYR A 11 -11.68 12.75 -4.05
C TYR A 11 -11.62 13.28 -2.61
N ASP A 12 -11.02 12.48 -1.74
CA ASP A 12 -10.73 12.90 -0.37
C ASP A 12 -9.43 13.71 -0.31
N LYS A 13 -9.53 14.97 0.11
CA LYS A 13 -8.39 15.90 0.26
C LYS A 13 -7.42 15.46 1.34
N ASP A 14 -7.88 14.69 2.32
CA ASP A 14 -7.06 14.26 3.46
C ASP A 14 -6.36 12.92 3.20
N CYS A 15 -6.74 12.23 2.12
CA CYS A 15 -6.12 11.03 1.59
C CYS A 15 -4.99 11.39 0.60
N PRO A 16 -3.70 11.22 0.96
CA PRO A 16 -2.60 11.61 0.07
C PRO A 16 -2.57 10.77 -1.21
N MET A 17 -2.89 9.48 -1.12
CA MET A 17 -3.06 8.62 -2.30
C MET A 17 -4.10 9.19 -3.27
N CYS A 18 -5.22 9.67 -2.72
CA CYS A 18 -6.33 10.22 -3.48
C CYS A 18 -5.94 11.49 -4.22
N ASN A 19 -5.18 12.36 -3.56
CA ASN A 19 -4.62 13.54 -4.18
C ASN A 19 -3.62 13.23 -5.30
N VAL A 20 -2.76 12.24 -5.10
CA VAL A 20 -1.70 11.89 -6.06
C VAL A 20 -2.31 11.36 -7.36
N TYR A 21 -3.17 10.34 -7.31
CA TYR A 21 -3.70 9.74 -8.54
C TYR A 21 -4.61 10.73 -9.29
N SER A 22 -5.45 11.47 -8.58
CA SER A 22 -6.37 12.43 -9.20
C SER A 22 -5.62 13.59 -9.83
N LYS A 23 -4.50 14.04 -9.25
CA LYS A 23 -3.60 15.05 -9.87
C LYS A 23 -2.89 14.47 -11.09
N GLY A 24 -2.54 13.19 -11.03
CA GLY A 24 -1.99 12.44 -12.15
C GLY A 24 -2.91 12.47 -13.36
N PHE A 25 -4.21 12.23 -13.19
CA PHE A 25 -5.19 12.26 -14.28
C PHE A 25 -5.32 13.63 -14.97
N ILE A 26 -5.23 14.72 -14.21
CA ILE A 26 -5.22 16.08 -14.79
C ILE A 26 -3.93 16.29 -15.57
N LYS A 27 -2.77 16.01 -14.95
CA LYS A 27 -1.45 16.22 -15.57
C LYS A 27 -1.22 15.38 -16.83
N SER A 28 -1.79 14.17 -16.89
CA SER A 28 -1.71 13.32 -18.08
C SER A 28 -2.74 13.71 -19.16
N GLY A 29 -3.63 14.67 -18.89
CA GLY A 29 -4.71 15.05 -19.79
C GLY A 29 -5.81 14.00 -19.92
N MET A 30 -5.92 13.08 -18.95
CA MET A 30 -6.99 12.07 -18.90
C MET A 30 -8.31 12.66 -18.38
N LEU A 31 -8.23 13.63 -17.47
CA LEU A 31 -9.35 14.44 -16.99
C LEU A 31 -9.11 15.91 -17.36
N ASP A 32 -10.19 16.66 -17.56
CA ASP A 32 -10.12 18.12 -17.76
C ASP A 32 -9.64 18.84 -16.49
N GLU A 33 -9.16 20.09 -16.60
CA GLU A 33 -8.58 20.82 -15.47
C GLU A 33 -9.53 21.02 -14.27
N ASN A 34 -10.84 21.05 -14.55
CA ASN A 34 -11.90 21.15 -13.54
C ASN A 34 -12.49 19.77 -13.19
N GLY A 35 -11.87 18.69 -13.66
CA GLY A 35 -12.41 17.33 -13.64
C GLY A 35 -12.21 16.62 -12.31
N ARG A 36 -11.83 17.34 -11.25
CA ARG A 36 -11.72 16.81 -9.89
C ARG A 36 -12.17 17.84 -8.87
N GLU A 37 -12.86 17.36 -7.83
CA GLU A 37 -13.36 18.22 -6.75
C GLU A 37 -13.17 17.52 -5.40
N ALA A 38 -12.76 18.26 -4.38
CA ALA A 38 -12.55 17.71 -3.04
C ALA A 38 -13.89 17.48 -2.34
N PHE A 39 -14.06 16.32 -1.68
CA PHE A 39 -15.29 15.99 -0.94
C PHE A 39 -15.64 17.02 0.17
N SER A 40 -14.65 17.73 0.71
CA SER A 40 -14.87 18.80 1.68
C SER A 40 -15.42 20.09 1.07
N GLU A 41 -15.23 20.27 -0.24
CA GLU A 41 -15.48 21.52 -0.98
C GLU A 41 -16.74 21.41 -1.88
N ILE A 42 -17.29 20.21 -2.07
CA ILE A 42 -18.51 19.99 -2.86
C ILE A 42 -19.73 20.74 -2.29
N THR A 43 -20.55 21.28 -3.19
CA THR A 43 -21.82 21.93 -2.87
C THR A 43 -22.85 20.95 -2.30
N SER A 44 -23.86 21.47 -1.60
CA SER A 44 -24.98 20.66 -1.09
C SER A 44 -25.75 19.94 -2.19
N GLU A 45 -25.84 20.53 -3.39
CA GLU A 45 -26.48 19.89 -4.53
C GLU A 45 -25.67 18.68 -5.03
N THR A 46 -24.35 18.81 -5.13
CA THR A 46 -23.46 17.71 -5.49
C THR A 46 -23.47 16.61 -4.42
N LYS A 47 -23.55 16.97 -3.13
CA LYS A 47 -23.71 16.00 -2.02
C LYS A 47 -24.97 15.16 -2.16
N ASN A 48 -26.08 15.75 -2.62
CA ASN A 48 -27.34 15.03 -2.81
C ASN A 48 -27.30 14.07 -4.02
N LYS A 49 -26.39 14.28 -4.97
CA LYS A 49 -26.22 13.39 -6.14
C LYS A 49 -25.38 12.16 -5.83
N ILE A 50 -24.54 12.21 -4.78
CA ILE A 50 -23.62 11.13 -4.43
C ILE A 50 -24.09 10.35 -3.19
N ASP A 51 -23.85 9.04 -3.20
CA ASP A 51 -23.94 8.23 -2.00
C ASP A 51 -22.69 8.50 -1.16
N VAL A 52 -22.86 9.33 -0.12
CA VAL A 52 -21.79 9.73 0.79
C VAL A 52 -21.17 8.53 1.49
N HIS A 53 -21.96 7.52 1.88
CA HIS A 53 -21.45 6.34 2.56
C HIS A 53 -20.58 5.50 1.63
N ARG A 54 -21.07 5.27 0.40
CA ARG A 54 -20.31 4.55 -0.63
C ARG A 54 -19.04 5.28 -1.02
N SER A 55 -19.10 6.61 -1.11
CA SER A 55 -17.98 7.48 -1.50
C SER A 55 -16.80 7.45 -0.51
N LYS A 56 -17.01 6.95 0.72
CA LYS A 56 -15.91 6.72 1.68
C LYS A 56 -15.00 5.59 1.22
N ASN A 57 -15.55 4.53 0.63
CA ASN A 57 -14.80 3.33 0.27
C ASN A 57 -14.56 3.21 -1.24
N GLU A 58 -15.36 3.88 -2.05
CA GLU A 58 -15.25 3.88 -3.51
C GLU A 58 -15.14 5.32 -4.02
N ILE A 59 -14.29 5.55 -5.01
CA ILE A 59 -14.17 6.87 -5.63
C ILE A 59 -15.43 7.16 -6.46
N ALA A 60 -15.94 8.39 -6.42
CA ALA A 60 -17.14 8.77 -7.17
C ALA A 60 -16.75 9.63 -8.37
N LEU A 61 -17.28 9.31 -9.55
CA LEU A 61 -17.11 10.07 -10.79
C LEU A 61 -18.49 10.48 -11.28
N ILE A 62 -18.73 11.79 -11.31
CA ILE A 62 -20.01 12.37 -11.71
C ILE A 62 -19.95 12.70 -13.19
N ASP A 63 -20.82 12.09 -13.99
CA ASP A 63 -21.10 12.49 -15.37
C ASP A 63 -22.11 13.64 -15.36
N THR A 64 -21.63 14.86 -15.65
CA THR A 64 -22.46 16.07 -15.58
C THR A 64 -23.45 16.18 -16.75
N LYS A 65 -23.21 15.45 -17.85
CA LYS A 65 -24.06 15.47 -19.04
C LYS A 65 -25.26 14.54 -18.89
N ASN A 66 -25.03 13.33 -18.38
CA ASN A 66 -26.08 12.32 -18.23
C ASN A 66 -26.67 12.26 -16.80
N ASN A 67 -26.16 13.09 -15.89
CA ASN A 67 -26.54 13.14 -14.48
C ASN A 67 -26.44 11.76 -13.79
N ARG A 68 -25.33 11.05 -14.04
CA ARG A 68 -25.05 9.73 -13.48
C ARG A 68 -23.80 9.77 -12.61
N VAL A 69 -23.78 8.95 -11.56
CA VAL A 69 -22.59 8.77 -10.73
C VAL A 69 -22.07 7.35 -10.87
N ILE A 70 -20.81 7.26 -11.29
CA ILE A 70 -20.04 6.03 -11.43
C ILE A 70 -19.18 5.88 -10.18
N TYR A 71 -19.03 4.66 -9.66
CA TYR A 71 -18.29 4.40 -8.43
C TYR A 71 -17.19 3.36 -8.60
N GLY A 72 -16.14 3.48 -7.81
CA GLY A 72 -15.17 2.43 -7.58
C GLY A 72 -14.24 2.19 -8.78
N LEU A 73 -14.01 0.91 -9.10
CA LEU A 73 -13.22 0.52 -10.28
C LEU A 73 -13.82 1.08 -11.57
N GLU A 74 -15.14 1.14 -11.69
CA GLU A 74 -15.81 1.63 -12.90
C GLU A 74 -15.43 3.09 -13.20
N SER A 75 -15.24 3.90 -12.16
CA SER A 75 -14.76 5.27 -12.29
C SER A 75 -13.35 5.31 -12.89
N LEU A 76 -12.45 4.45 -12.41
CA LEU A 76 -11.08 4.35 -12.94
C LEU A 76 -11.09 3.85 -14.38
N LEU A 77 -11.87 2.82 -14.69
CA LEU A 77 -11.98 2.27 -16.03
C LEU A 77 -12.57 3.28 -17.02
N THR A 78 -13.49 4.13 -16.58
CA THR A 78 -14.06 5.20 -17.42
C THR A 78 -13.01 6.25 -17.77
N ILE A 79 -12.25 6.74 -16.77
CA ILE A 79 -11.18 7.75 -16.98
C ILE A 79 -10.05 7.19 -17.84
N ILE A 80 -9.51 6.03 -17.44
CA ILE A 80 -8.36 5.41 -18.11
C ILE A 80 -8.78 4.89 -19.48
N GLY A 81 -9.98 4.33 -19.60
CA GLY A 81 -10.53 3.78 -20.83
C GLY A 81 -10.79 4.80 -21.92
N ASN A 82 -11.20 6.02 -21.56
CA ASN A 82 -11.30 7.11 -22.52
C ASN A 82 -9.96 7.42 -23.20
N SER A 83 -8.86 7.36 -22.45
CA SER A 83 -7.51 7.54 -22.98
C SER A 83 -6.91 6.27 -23.61
N PHE A 84 -7.25 5.09 -23.09
CA PHE A 84 -6.75 3.78 -23.51
C PHE A 84 -7.88 2.76 -23.70
N PRO A 85 -8.65 2.83 -24.81
CA PRO A 85 -9.86 2.02 -25.00
C PRO A 85 -9.60 0.51 -25.02
N THR A 86 -8.45 0.09 -25.53
CA THR A 86 -8.06 -1.33 -25.55
C THR A 86 -7.85 -1.88 -24.15
N LEU A 87 -7.24 -1.09 -23.25
CA LEU A 87 -7.01 -1.49 -21.86
C LEU A 87 -8.33 -1.65 -21.12
N GLU A 88 -9.27 -0.73 -21.32
CA GLU A 88 -10.63 -0.85 -20.75
C GLU A 88 -11.33 -2.13 -21.22
N LYS A 89 -11.30 -2.41 -22.53
CA LYS A 89 -11.92 -3.63 -23.08
C LYS A 89 -11.34 -4.89 -22.43
N ILE A 90 -10.01 -4.98 -22.30
CA ILE A 90 -9.34 -6.11 -21.64
C ILE A 90 -9.73 -6.19 -20.17
N ALA A 91 -9.69 -5.07 -19.45
CA ALA A 91 -10.01 -5.01 -18.04
C ALA A 91 -11.49 -5.34 -17.73
N ARG A 92 -12.39 -5.18 -18.70
CA ARG A 92 -13.83 -5.54 -18.58
C ARG A 92 -14.13 -7.00 -18.92
N ILE A 93 -13.18 -7.77 -19.44
CA ILE A 93 -13.35 -9.22 -19.63
C ILE A 93 -13.51 -9.88 -18.25
N ARG A 94 -14.54 -10.74 -18.07
CA ARG A 94 -14.98 -11.28 -16.76
C ARG A 94 -13.84 -11.68 -15.78
N PRO A 95 -12.87 -12.54 -16.13
CA PRO A 95 -11.78 -12.90 -15.22
C PRO A 95 -10.92 -11.71 -14.81
N PHE A 96 -10.57 -10.83 -15.75
CA PHE A 96 -9.78 -9.63 -15.47
C PHE A 96 -10.56 -8.62 -14.64
N HIS A 97 -11.83 -8.39 -14.98
CA HIS A 97 -12.70 -7.48 -14.24
C HIS A 97 -12.87 -7.92 -12.79
N TRP A 98 -13.14 -9.22 -12.57
CA TRP A 98 -13.20 -9.80 -11.24
C TRP A 98 -11.90 -9.60 -10.46
N PHE A 99 -10.75 -9.83 -11.11
CA PHE A 99 -9.43 -9.63 -10.49
C PHE A 99 -9.19 -8.16 -10.12
N PHE A 100 -9.38 -7.23 -11.07
CA PHE A 100 -9.21 -5.80 -10.85
C PHE A 100 -10.18 -5.27 -9.79
N GLN A 101 -11.40 -5.81 -9.70
CA GLN A 101 -12.35 -5.42 -8.67
C GLN A 101 -11.89 -5.83 -7.27
N ARG A 102 -11.26 -7.01 -7.13
CA ARG A 102 -10.65 -7.44 -5.88
C ARG A 102 -9.43 -6.61 -5.53
N LEU A 103 -8.57 -6.32 -6.52
CA LEU A 103 -7.40 -5.46 -6.35
C LEU A 103 -7.79 -4.04 -5.95
N TYR A 104 -8.84 -3.49 -6.56
CA TYR A 104 -9.37 -2.17 -6.24
C TYR A 104 -9.82 -2.11 -4.78
N LYS A 105 -10.64 -3.07 -4.34
CA LYS A 105 -11.09 -3.14 -2.93
C LYS A 105 -9.91 -3.32 -1.99
N PHE A 106 -8.95 -4.17 -2.35
CA PHE A 106 -7.73 -4.39 -1.58
C PHE A 106 -6.95 -3.09 -1.33
N VAL A 107 -6.70 -2.30 -2.36
CA VAL A 107 -6.01 -1.01 -2.25
C VAL A 107 -6.87 -0.01 -1.49
N SER A 108 -8.17 0.10 -1.80
CA SER A 108 -9.05 1.09 -1.19
C SER A 108 -9.19 0.90 0.32
N TYR A 109 -9.40 -0.34 0.80
CA TYR A 109 -9.53 -0.62 2.24
C TYR A 109 -8.21 -0.51 3.02
N ASN A 110 -7.06 -0.54 2.34
CA ASN A 110 -5.74 -0.39 2.97
C ASN A 110 -5.05 0.94 2.62
N ARG A 111 -5.73 1.89 1.97
CA ARG A 111 -5.11 3.13 1.47
C ARG A 111 -4.44 3.97 2.56
N LYS A 112 -4.97 3.94 3.79
CA LYS A 112 -4.41 4.63 4.96
C LYS A 112 -3.13 3.98 5.48
N GLN A 113 -3.04 2.66 5.36
CA GLN A 113 -1.85 1.91 5.71
C GLN A 113 -0.78 2.11 4.64
N ILE A 114 -1.17 2.13 3.36
CA ILE A 114 -0.26 2.35 2.24
C ILE A 114 0.32 3.78 2.29
N ILE A 115 -0.52 4.81 2.46
CA ILE A 115 -0.08 6.21 2.59
C ILE A 115 -0.78 6.90 3.77
N PRO A 116 -0.12 6.96 4.95
CA PRO A 116 -0.73 7.53 6.15
C PRO A 116 -0.73 9.06 6.10
N SER A 117 -1.69 9.66 6.80
CA SER A 117 -1.88 11.09 6.95
C SER A 117 -2.00 11.48 8.42
N LYS A 118 -1.55 12.68 8.79
CA LYS A 118 -1.71 13.20 10.17
C LYS A 118 -3.18 13.32 10.57
N LYS A 119 -4.06 13.56 9.59
CA LYS A 119 -5.51 13.64 9.77
C LYS A 119 -6.20 12.28 9.89
N ASP A 120 -5.46 11.17 9.78
CA ASP A 120 -6.01 9.84 10.12
C ASP A 120 -6.38 9.72 11.61
N LEU A 121 -5.89 10.66 12.43
CA LEU A 121 -6.18 10.74 13.86
C LEU A 121 -7.50 11.47 14.17
N THR A 122 -8.06 12.23 13.22
CA THR A 122 -9.34 12.93 13.37
C THR A 122 -10.47 12.08 12.79
N LYS A 123 -11.59 11.98 13.52
CA LYS A 123 -12.81 11.32 13.04
C LYS A 123 -13.58 12.27 12.12
N ASP A 124 -12.99 12.60 10.98
CA ASP A 124 -13.70 13.38 9.97
C ASP A 124 -14.57 12.48 9.08
N ASN A 125 -15.56 13.06 8.41
CA ASN A 125 -16.65 12.34 7.72
C ASN A 125 -16.19 11.41 6.57
N CYS A 126 -14.92 11.44 6.14
CA CYS A 126 -14.40 10.68 4.99
C CYS A 126 -13.44 9.52 5.36
N VAL A 127 -13.54 8.98 6.59
CA VAL A 127 -12.76 7.79 6.99
C VAL A 127 -13.37 6.52 6.36
N PRO A 128 -12.60 5.73 5.57
CA PRO A 128 -13.05 4.44 5.06
C PRO A 128 -13.26 3.46 6.22
N ASP A 129 -14.20 2.54 6.03
CA ASP A 129 -14.56 1.58 7.06
C ASP A 129 -13.44 0.54 7.23
N PHE A 130 -13.09 0.25 8.48
CA PHE A 130 -12.14 -0.81 8.77
C PHE A 130 -12.72 -2.16 8.36
N ASN A 131 -12.02 -2.88 7.48
CA ASN A 131 -12.41 -4.21 7.06
C ASN A 131 -11.30 -5.22 7.38
N LEU A 132 -11.53 -6.03 8.42
CA LEU A 132 -10.57 -7.02 8.91
C LEU A 132 -10.18 -8.04 7.83
N LYS A 133 -11.12 -8.46 6.96
CA LYS A 133 -10.84 -9.43 5.90
C LYS A 133 -9.79 -8.91 4.92
N TYR A 134 -9.94 -7.67 4.47
CA TYR A 134 -8.96 -7.04 3.57
C TYR A 134 -7.66 -6.67 4.28
N ARG A 135 -7.69 -6.39 5.59
CA ARG A 135 -6.46 -6.20 6.39
C ARG A 135 -5.66 -7.48 6.49
N LEU A 136 -6.29 -8.61 6.85
CA LEU A 136 -5.62 -9.91 6.92
C LEU A 136 -5.06 -10.34 5.57
N PHE A 137 -5.83 -10.16 4.49
CA PHE A 137 -5.34 -10.44 3.15
C PHE A 137 -4.14 -9.55 2.77
N TYR A 138 -4.10 -8.29 3.22
CA TYR A 138 -2.94 -7.40 3.04
C TYR A 138 -1.70 -7.89 3.78
N LEU A 139 -1.84 -8.26 5.06
CA LEU A 139 -0.72 -8.81 5.80
C LEU A 139 -0.20 -10.11 5.15
N ALA A 140 -1.10 -11.02 4.76
CA ALA A 140 -0.74 -12.29 4.13
C ALA A 140 -0.05 -12.09 2.77
N PHE A 141 -0.58 -11.20 1.91
CA PHE A 141 0.02 -10.87 0.63
C PHE A 141 1.46 -10.35 0.81
N VAL A 142 1.64 -9.35 1.66
CA VAL A 142 2.97 -8.77 1.88
C VAL A 142 3.91 -9.78 2.51
N LEU A 143 3.45 -10.62 3.44
CA LEU A 143 4.24 -11.66 4.08
C LEU A 143 4.77 -12.66 3.04
N LEU A 144 3.88 -13.25 2.24
CA LEU A 144 4.26 -14.24 1.22
C LEU A 144 5.19 -13.62 0.16
N PHE A 145 4.85 -12.43 -0.30
CA PHE A 145 5.64 -11.73 -1.32
C PHE A 145 7.04 -11.36 -0.80
N SER A 146 7.13 -10.87 0.44
CA SER A 146 8.41 -10.52 1.06
C SER A 146 9.27 -11.76 1.31
N ALA A 147 8.69 -12.84 1.84
CA ALA A 147 9.40 -14.10 2.04
C ALA A 147 9.94 -14.68 0.73
N TYR A 148 9.15 -14.60 -0.35
CA TYR A 148 9.56 -15.05 -1.68
C TYR A 148 10.76 -14.27 -2.21
N VAL A 149 10.68 -12.93 -2.24
CA VAL A 149 11.76 -12.07 -2.74
C VAL A 149 13.01 -12.18 -1.86
N LEU A 150 12.86 -12.21 -0.54
CA LEU A 150 13.98 -12.39 0.39
C LEU A 150 14.67 -13.74 0.21
N GLY A 151 13.94 -14.81 -0.10
CA GLY A 151 14.54 -16.12 -0.40
C GLY A 151 15.51 -16.06 -1.58
N PHE A 152 15.11 -15.40 -2.68
CA PHE A 152 16.01 -15.17 -3.82
C PHE A 152 17.16 -14.23 -3.50
N TYR A 153 16.89 -13.17 -2.73
CA TYR A 153 17.92 -12.20 -2.36
C TYR A 153 18.98 -12.82 -1.45
N ASN A 154 18.57 -13.65 -0.48
CA ASN A 154 19.48 -14.34 0.41
C ASN A 154 20.36 -15.35 -0.31
N GLN A 155 19.87 -15.98 -1.39
CA GLN A 155 20.72 -16.81 -2.25
C GLN A 155 21.84 -16.00 -2.93
N ARG A 156 21.63 -14.71 -3.20
CA ARG A 156 22.68 -13.81 -3.73
C ARG A 156 23.66 -13.36 -2.64
N LEU A 157 23.17 -13.17 -1.41
CA LEU A 157 24.00 -12.81 -0.25
C LEU A 157 24.85 -13.97 0.27
N PHE A 158 24.28 -15.18 0.26
CA PHE A 158 24.86 -16.39 0.84
C PHE A 158 24.69 -17.55 -0.16
N PRO A 159 25.56 -17.66 -1.17
CA PRO A 159 25.43 -18.67 -2.23
C PRO A 159 25.42 -20.11 -1.72
N ASP A 160 26.16 -20.38 -0.64
CA ASP A 160 26.26 -21.70 0.00
C ASP A 160 25.02 -22.05 0.82
N PHE A 161 24.21 -21.05 1.17
CA PHE A 161 22.95 -21.23 1.88
C PHE A 161 21.81 -21.44 0.88
N LYS A 162 21.45 -22.72 0.65
CA LYS A 162 20.35 -23.06 -0.28
C LYS A 162 19.06 -22.33 0.09
N ASN A 163 18.37 -21.84 -0.95
CA ASN A 163 17.15 -21.07 -0.85
C ASN A 163 16.13 -21.70 0.11
N ASN A 164 15.93 -21.05 1.26
CA ASN A 164 14.97 -21.46 2.26
C ASN A 164 13.84 -20.43 2.34
N PHE A 165 12.99 -20.38 1.31
CA PHE A 165 11.69 -19.68 1.39
C PHE A 165 10.98 -19.98 2.71
N GLY A 166 11.03 -21.22 3.19
CA GLY A 166 10.46 -21.61 4.48
C GLY A 166 11.07 -20.89 5.69
N LEU A 167 12.39 -20.64 5.69
CA LEU A 167 13.06 -19.87 6.73
C LEU A 167 12.64 -18.40 6.69
N GLU A 168 12.66 -17.78 5.50
CA GLU A 168 12.23 -16.38 5.35
C GLU A 168 10.76 -16.18 5.72
N PHE A 169 9.92 -17.13 5.32
CA PHE A 169 8.51 -17.17 5.70
C PHE A 169 8.37 -17.28 7.22
N PHE A 170 9.11 -18.19 7.86
CA PHE A 170 9.11 -18.35 9.31
C PHE A 170 9.55 -17.07 10.02
N ILE A 171 10.64 -16.43 9.58
CA ILE A 171 11.14 -15.18 10.16
C ILE A 171 10.10 -14.06 10.00
N CYS A 172 9.48 -13.93 8.83
CA CYS A 172 8.43 -12.94 8.59
C CYS A 172 7.19 -13.19 9.47
N CYS A 173 6.77 -14.45 9.66
CA CYS A 173 5.70 -14.82 10.58
C CYS A 173 6.05 -14.46 12.03
N MET A 174 7.25 -14.82 12.48
CA MET A 174 7.73 -14.51 13.83
C MET A 174 7.82 -13.01 14.07
N GLN A 175 8.21 -12.21 13.07
CA GLN A 175 8.22 -10.75 13.16
C GLN A 175 6.82 -10.20 13.45
N ILE A 176 5.80 -10.70 12.74
CA ILE A 176 4.40 -10.25 12.93
C ILE A 176 3.90 -10.69 14.30
N LEU A 177 4.19 -11.93 14.73
CA LEU A 177 3.79 -12.42 16.05
C LEU A 177 4.44 -11.62 17.18
N TRP A 178 5.75 -11.41 17.10
CA TRP A 178 6.50 -10.57 18.04
C TRP A 178 5.88 -9.17 18.13
N GLN A 179 5.68 -8.51 17.00
CA GLN A 179 5.11 -7.17 16.96
C GLN A 179 3.67 -7.14 17.48
N SER A 180 2.86 -8.15 17.16
CA SER A 180 1.49 -8.26 17.64
C SER A 180 1.42 -8.46 19.16
N ALA A 181 2.31 -9.28 19.73
CA ALA A 181 2.35 -9.55 21.17
C ALA A 181 2.78 -8.29 21.96
N PHE A 182 3.91 -7.68 21.60
CA PHE A 182 4.42 -6.51 22.32
C PHE A 182 3.56 -5.27 22.06
N MET A 183 3.22 -4.98 20.80
CA MET A 183 2.48 -3.76 20.46
C MET A 183 0.98 -3.91 20.68
N GLY A 184 0.44 -5.12 20.80
CA GLY A 184 -0.95 -5.34 21.17
C GLY A 184 -1.27 -4.76 22.55
N ILE A 185 -0.36 -4.93 23.52
CA ILE A 185 -0.48 -4.36 24.86
C ILE A 185 -0.30 -2.83 24.81
N TYR A 186 0.69 -2.35 24.06
CA TYR A 186 1.05 -0.94 24.00
C TYR A 186 0.04 -0.06 23.23
N LEU A 187 -0.43 -0.52 22.07
CA LEU A 187 -1.30 0.24 21.16
C LEU A 187 -2.78 -0.12 21.26
N LYS A 188 -3.13 -1.23 21.91
CA LYS A 188 -4.51 -1.72 22.10
C LYS A 188 -5.29 -1.72 20.77
N ASP A 189 -6.37 -0.95 20.67
CA ASP A 189 -7.27 -0.90 19.51
C ASP A 189 -6.58 -0.41 18.22
N ARG A 190 -5.43 0.29 18.33
CA ARG A 190 -4.66 0.80 17.19
C ARG A 190 -3.66 -0.21 16.63
N ILE A 191 -3.61 -1.44 17.15
CA ILE A 191 -2.68 -2.48 16.71
C ILE A 191 -2.81 -2.78 15.21
N TRP A 192 -4.04 -2.86 14.69
CA TRP A 192 -4.26 -3.17 13.29
C TRP A 192 -3.71 -2.09 12.36
N ASP A 193 -3.82 -0.82 12.75
CA ASP A 193 -3.25 0.30 12.00
C ASP A 193 -1.73 0.22 11.97
N TYR A 194 -1.13 -0.11 13.11
CA TYR A 194 0.32 -0.30 13.20
C TYR A 194 0.79 -1.48 12.35
N LEU A 195 0.19 -2.67 12.48
CA LEU A 195 0.58 -3.84 11.71
C LEU A 195 0.48 -3.59 10.20
N GLY A 196 -0.59 -2.93 9.75
CA GLY A 196 -0.73 -2.56 8.33
C GLY A 196 0.34 -1.58 7.87
N ASN A 197 0.70 -0.59 8.69
CA ASN A 197 1.78 0.35 8.37
C ASN A 197 3.16 -0.33 8.35
N MET A 198 3.43 -1.19 9.34
CA MET A 198 4.66 -2.00 9.38
C MET A 198 4.77 -2.88 8.13
N MET A 199 3.70 -3.56 7.73
CA MET A 199 3.71 -4.34 6.49
C MET A 199 3.90 -3.47 5.25
N THR A 200 3.40 -2.23 5.24
CA THR A 200 3.70 -1.32 4.13
C THR A 200 5.20 -1.00 4.03
N VAL A 201 5.88 -0.83 5.18
CA VAL A 201 7.35 -0.67 5.20
C VAL A 201 8.03 -1.93 4.68
N SER A 202 7.60 -3.12 5.10
CA SER A 202 8.10 -4.40 4.57
C SER A 202 7.91 -4.50 3.06
N LEU A 203 6.74 -4.13 2.54
CA LEU A 203 6.45 -4.13 1.11
C LEU A 203 7.36 -3.17 0.35
N LEU A 204 7.60 -1.96 0.88
CA LEU A 204 8.54 -1.00 0.30
C LEU A 204 9.94 -1.60 0.20
N GLY A 205 10.44 -2.20 1.29
CA GLY A 205 11.72 -2.89 1.30
C GLY A 205 11.81 -3.99 0.25
N THR A 206 10.80 -4.85 0.20
CA THR A 206 10.68 -5.93 -0.79
C THR A 206 10.73 -5.41 -2.22
N LEU A 207 9.98 -4.35 -2.53
CA LEU A 207 9.98 -3.74 -3.87
C LEU A 207 11.33 -3.13 -4.22
N LEU A 208 12.04 -2.54 -3.24
CA LEU A 208 13.37 -2.00 -3.43
C LEU A 208 14.43 -3.09 -3.65
N LEU A 209 14.24 -4.33 -3.17
CA LEU A 209 15.19 -5.42 -3.39
C LEU A 209 15.12 -6.00 -4.81
N ILE A 210 13.97 -5.94 -5.46
CA ILE A 210 13.71 -6.58 -6.76
C ILE A 210 14.67 -6.13 -7.88
N PRO A 211 14.96 -4.83 -8.08
CA PRO A 211 15.86 -4.40 -9.15
C PRO A 211 17.25 -5.06 -9.11
N ALA A 212 17.80 -5.29 -7.92
CA ALA A 212 19.11 -5.92 -7.75
C ALA A 212 19.11 -7.42 -8.14
N LEU A 213 17.95 -8.08 -8.12
CA LEU A 213 17.84 -9.50 -8.48
C LEU A 213 17.99 -9.77 -9.98
N PHE A 214 17.76 -8.77 -10.83
CA PHE A 214 17.89 -8.89 -12.29
C PHE A 214 19.34 -8.89 -12.78
N PHE A 215 20.28 -8.51 -11.92
CA PHE A 215 21.69 -8.45 -12.24
C PHE A 215 22.47 -9.44 -11.39
N ASN A 216 23.69 -9.78 -11.80
CA ASN A 216 24.60 -10.63 -11.04
C ASN A 216 25.78 -9.78 -10.57
N PHE A 217 25.63 -9.12 -9.42
CA PHE A 217 26.69 -8.31 -8.83
C PHE A 217 27.58 -9.14 -7.88
N SER A 218 28.63 -8.53 -7.35
CA SER A 218 29.45 -9.15 -6.31
C SER A 218 28.65 -9.30 -5.01
N GLN A 219 29.04 -10.27 -4.18
CA GLN A 219 28.42 -10.48 -2.87
C GLN A 219 28.47 -9.22 -1.99
N VAL A 220 29.60 -8.50 -2.01
CA VAL A 220 29.80 -7.23 -1.29
C VAL A 220 28.76 -6.18 -1.73
N PHE A 221 28.45 -6.10 -3.02
CA PHE A 221 27.40 -5.19 -3.51
C PHE A 221 26.04 -5.54 -2.90
N TYR A 222 25.65 -6.81 -2.88
CA TYR A 222 24.37 -7.21 -2.28
C TYR A 222 24.29 -6.90 -0.79
N PHE A 223 25.39 -7.02 -0.04
CA PHE A 223 25.45 -6.61 1.37
C PHE A 223 25.23 -5.11 1.55
N ILE A 224 25.98 -4.29 0.80
CA ILE A 224 25.86 -2.83 0.87
C ILE A 224 24.44 -2.40 0.46
N TYR A 225 23.92 -2.96 -0.64
CA TYR A 225 22.59 -2.66 -1.14
C TYR A 225 21.50 -3.04 -0.13
N PHE A 226 21.61 -4.20 0.49
CA PHE A 226 20.69 -4.62 1.56
C PHE A 226 20.72 -3.65 2.74
N GLY A 227 21.92 -3.22 3.17
CA GLY A 227 22.08 -2.22 4.22
C GLY A 227 21.40 -0.89 3.89
N ILE A 228 21.53 -0.41 2.65
CA ILE A 228 20.83 0.80 2.17
C ILE A 228 19.31 0.62 2.23
N VAL A 229 18.79 -0.52 1.76
CA VAL A 229 17.34 -0.79 1.80
C VAL A 229 16.84 -0.86 3.24
N VAL A 230 17.52 -1.55 4.13
CA VAL A 230 17.18 -1.61 5.57
C VAL A 230 17.19 -0.23 6.20
N PHE A 231 18.16 0.62 5.85
CA PHE A 231 18.23 1.99 6.35
C PHE A 231 17.04 2.85 5.86
N ILE A 232 16.67 2.74 4.57
CA ILE A 232 15.48 3.41 4.03
C ILE A 232 14.21 2.93 4.75
N MET A 233 14.07 1.62 4.97
CA MET A 233 12.94 1.05 5.71
C MET A 233 12.87 1.58 7.14
N PHE A 234 14.02 1.68 7.82
CA PHE A 234 14.11 2.23 9.18
C PHE A 234 13.64 3.69 9.24
N LEU A 235 14.14 4.54 8.33
CA LEU A 235 13.71 5.95 8.25
C LEU A 235 12.21 6.07 7.95
N GLU A 236 11.69 5.25 7.05
CA GLU A 236 10.27 5.25 6.70
C GLU A 236 9.40 4.77 7.87
N HIS A 237 9.84 3.75 8.61
CA HIS A 237 9.16 3.28 9.81
C HIS A 237 9.09 4.36 10.89
N LEU A 238 10.20 5.06 11.15
CA LEU A 238 10.24 6.21 12.07
C LEU A 238 9.29 7.32 11.61
N ARG A 239 9.32 7.67 10.31
CA ARG A 239 8.46 8.70 9.73
C ARG A 239 6.97 8.36 9.94
N ARG A 240 6.57 7.13 9.65
CA ARG A 240 5.19 6.65 9.82
C ARG A 240 4.75 6.62 11.28
N CYS A 241 5.61 6.12 12.18
CA CYS A 241 5.33 6.13 13.61
C CYS A 241 5.14 7.56 14.14
N ARG A 242 5.90 8.53 13.61
CA ARG A 242 5.75 9.96 13.94
C ARG A 242 4.45 10.55 13.39
N ILE A 243 4.08 10.24 12.14
CA ILE A 243 2.83 10.71 11.50
C ILE A 243 1.60 10.20 12.28
N LEU A 244 1.62 8.93 12.68
CA LEU A 244 0.49 8.26 13.34
C LEU A 244 0.53 8.34 14.88
N LYS A 245 1.54 9.02 15.44
CA LYS A 245 1.76 9.19 16.88
C LYS A 245 1.85 7.87 17.67
N PHE A 246 2.50 6.86 17.11
CA PHE A 246 2.78 5.59 17.80
C PHE A 246 4.01 5.65 18.72
N GLY A 247 4.75 6.76 18.74
CA GLY A 247 6.01 6.86 19.49
C GLY A 247 7.15 6.07 18.85
N ILE A 248 8.28 5.96 19.56
CA ILE A 248 9.50 5.29 19.06
C ILE A 248 9.55 3.80 19.40
N ILE A 249 8.82 3.37 20.43
CA ILE A 249 8.81 2.00 20.96
C ILE A 249 8.57 0.94 19.88
N PRO A 250 7.61 1.08 18.94
CA PRO A 250 7.39 0.07 17.91
C PRO A 250 8.62 -0.09 17.01
N THR A 251 9.34 1.00 16.71
CA THR A 251 10.57 0.95 15.91
C THR A 251 11.69 0.23 16.64
N ILE A 252 11.86 0.50 17.93
CA ILE A 252 12.87 -0.18 18.77
C ILE A 252 12.60 -1.69 18.80
N SER A 253 11.35 -2.07 19.08
CA SER A 253 10.94 -3.48 19.09
C SER A 253 11.16 -4.15 17.73
N TRP A 254 10.90 -3.43 16.63
CA TRP A 254 11.09 -3.95 15.27
C TRP A 254 12.56 -4.16 14.93
N MET A 255 13.40 -3.18 15.24
CA MET A 255 14.85 -3.27 15.06
C MET A 255 15.47 -4.37 15.92
N LEU A 256 15.05 -4.47 17.19
CA LEU A 256 15.56 -5.50 18.11
C LEU A 256 15.34 -6.89 17.54
N PHE A 257 14.11 -7.18 17.08
CA PHE A 257 13.82 -8.46 16.43
C PHE A 257 14.71 -8.70 15.20
N ARG A 258 14.83 -7.72 14.30
CA ARG A 258 15.61 -7.86 13.06
C ARG A 258 17.10 -8.02 13.30
N ILE A 259 17.68 -7.31 14.26
CA ILE A 259 19.09 -7.43 14.62
C ILE A 259 19.36 -8.80 15.23
N THR A 260 18.52 -9.25 16.17
CA THR A 260 18.69 -10.57 16.80
C THR A 260 18.63 -11.70 15.77
N PHE A 261 17.62 -11.70 14.90
CA PHE A 261 17.52 -12.71 13.85
C PHE A 261 18.63 -12.61 12.80
N GLY A 262 19.03 -11.39 12.42
CA GLY A 262 20.16 -11.19 11.51
C GLY A 262 21.47 -11.73 12.06
N ALA A 263 21.73 -11.51 13.36
CA ALA A 263 22.90 -12.04 14.04
C ALA A 263 22.88 -13.58 14.11
N ILE A 264 21.71 -14.17 14.42
CA ILE A 264 21.54 -15.63 14.44
C ILE A 264 21.77 -16.23 13.05
N LEU A 265 21.20 -15.61 12.00
CA LEU A 265 21.38 -16.08 10.62
C LEU A 265 22.86 -16.03 10.21
N LEU A 266 23.55 -14.90 10.48
CA LEU A 266 24.97 -14.76 10.20
C LEU A 266 25.82 -15.79 10.98
N TYR A 267 25.48 -16.06 12.23
CA TYR A 267 26.15 -17.09 13.02
C TYR A 267 25.95 -18.49 12.42
N ILE A 268 24.73 -18.84 12.00
CA ILE A 268 24.46 -20.15 11.38
C ILE A 268 25.23 -20.28 10.06
N VAL A 269 25.15 -19.26 9.21
CA VAL A 269 25.83 -19.27 7.89
C VAL A 269 27.34 -19.31 8.05
N SER A 270 27.93 -18.59 9.01
CA SER A 270 29.38 -18.59 9.24
C SER A 270 29.92 -19.91 9.81
N ASN A 271 29.05 -20.78 10.35
CA ASN A 271 29.43 -22.04 10.98
C ASN A 271 28.87 -23.28 10.24
N SER A 272 28.25 -23.08 9.07
CA SER A 272 27.79 -24.16 8.16
C SER A 272 28.80 -24.37 7.05
#